data_AF-A0A8J8BYJ1-F1
#
_entry.id   AF-A0A8J8BYJ1-F1
#
_cell.length_a   1.000
_cell.length_b   1.000
_cell.length_c   1.000
_cell.angle_alpha   90.00
_cell.angle_beta   90.00
_cell.angle_gamma   90.00
#
_symmetry.space_group_name_H-M   'P 1'
#
loop_
_entity.id
_entity.type
_entity.pdbx_description
1 polymer ?
#
loop_
_entity_poly.entity_id
_entity_poly.type
_entity_poly.pdbx_seq_one_letter_code
_entity_poly.pdbx_strand_id
1 'polypeptide(L)'
;MKYDDRKVAGTLLFFGSVQFLLLLVIAEALYPGYSVSKNYISNLGVGPTSFIFNSSVFLLGVLAVASAYFVQRTFGFKLFSVLLTLTGIGAMGVGLFPEDAGEIIFIASLITYVFGGLSAIVSYKLLKSPLSYFSVLLGALSFVALVLFISGIYLGLGVGGMQRVVAYPVLLWAVGFGGFLIGYSSK
;
A
#
# COMPACT_ATOMS: atom_id res chain seq x y z
N MET A 1 -30.40 -7.16 1.97
CA MET A 1 -29.71 -6.75 0.73
C MET A 1 -28.46 -7.60 0.58
N LYS A 2 -28.31 -8.37 -0.51
CA LYS A 2 -27.00 -8.97 -0.85
C LYS A 2 -26.16 -7.86 -1.48
N TYR A 3 -25.20 -7.33 -0.72
CA TYR A 3 -24.21 -6.42 -1.28
C TYR A 3 -23.37 -7.16 -2.34
N ASP A 4 -22.94 -6.46 -3.39
CA ASP A 4 -21.98 -7.01 -4.36
C ASP A 4 -20.61 -7.04 -3.68
N ASP A 5 -20.20 -8.22 -3.19
CA ASP A 5 -18.93 -8.45 -2.49
C ASP A 5 -17.75 -7.84 -3.27
N ARG A 6 -17.79 -7.85 -4.61
CA ARG A 6 -16.75 -7.23 -5.45
C ARG A 6 -16.68 -5.71 -5.25
N LYS A 7 -17.83 -5.04 -5.28
CA LYS A 7 -17.91 -3.58 -5.11
C LYS A 7 -17.50 -3.18 -3.71
N VAL A 8 -17.86 -3.98 -2.70
CA VAL A 8 -17.41 -3.76 -1.32
C VAL A 8 -15.89 -3.87 -1.23
N ALA A 9 -15.29 -4.95 -1.75
CA ALA A 9 -13.84 -5.10 -1.83
C ALA A 9 -13.16 -3.89 -2.49
N GLY A 10 -13.65 -3.50 -3.67
CA GLY A 10 -13.12 -2.38 -4.42
C GLY A 10 -13.21 -1.06 -3.64
N THR A 11 -14.36 -0.79 -3.02
CA THR A 11 -14.59 0.43 -2.23
C THR A 11 -13.65 0.54 -1.04
N LEU A 12 -13.49 -0.56 -0.29
CA LEU A 12 -12.61 -0.58 0.89
C LEU A 12 -11.15 -0.31 0.50
N LEU A 13 -10.64 -1.00 -0.52
CA LEU A 13 -9.25 -0.83 -0.95
C LEU A 13 -9.01 0.54 -1.60
N PHE A 14 -9.95 1.00 -2.44
CA PHE A 14 -9.86 2.32 -3.07
C PHE A 14 -9.85 3.42 -2.01
N PHE A 15 -10.84 3.43 -1.11
CA PHE A 15 -10.93 4.44 -0.07
C PHE A 15 -9.71 4.39 0.85
N GLY A 16 -9.32 3.21 1.33
CA GLY A 16 -8.16 3.02 2.20
C GLY A 16 -6.85 3.51 1.57
N SER A 17 -6.67 3.34 0.27
CA SER A 17 -5.47 3.78 -0.44
C SER A 17 -5.48 5.28 -0.72
N VAL A 18 -6.62 5.84 -1.15
CA VAL A 18 -6.77 7.27 -1.41
C VAL A 18 -6.62 8.08 -0.13
N GLN A 19 -7.28 7.67 0.95
CA GLN A 19 -7.16 8.38 2.24
C GLN A 19 -5.72 8.38 2.74
N PHE A 20 -4.98 7.26 2.60
CA PHE A 20 -3.59 7.20 3.02
C PHE A 20 -2.68 8.09 2.18
N LEU A 21 -2.85 8.09 0.85
CA LEU A 21 -2.08 8.98 -0.01
C LEU A 21 -2.31 10.46 0.34
N LEU A 22 -3.55 10.86 0.60
CA LEU A 22 -3.87 12.25 0.95
C LEU A 22 -3.30 12.63 2.32
N LEU A 23 -3.50 11.78 3.33
CA LEU A 23 -3.04 12.05 4.70
C LEU A 23 -1.52 11.94 4.83
N LEU A 24 -0.86 11.11 4.00
CA LEU A 24 0.59 11.08 3.87
C LEU A 24 1.13 12.44 3.42
N VAL A 25 0.59 12.99 2.33
CA VAL A 25 1.02 14.31 1.80
C VAL A 25 0.73 15.43 2.82
N ILE A 26 -0.41 15.36 3.52
CA ILE A 26 -0.72 16.32 4.58
C ILE A 26 0.27 16.19 5.75
N ALA A 27 0.59 14.97 6.18
CA ALA A 27 1.55 14.74 7.25
C ALA A 27 2.95 15.22 6.86
N GLU A 28 3.37 15.04 5.61
CA GLU A 28 4.64 15.58 5.08
C GLU A 28 4.64 17.11 5.12
N ALA A 29 3.56 17.76 4.69
CA ALA A 29 3.45 19.21 4.64
C ALA A 29 3.42 19.87 6.02
N LEU A 30 2.87 19.19 7.02
CA LEU A 30 2.75 19.70 8.39
C LEU A 30 3.97 19.40 9.26
N TYR A 31 4.85 18.47 8.87
CA TYR A 31 6.01 18.08 9.68
C TYR A 31 7.15 19.12 9.52
N PRO A 32 7.55 19.85 10.59
CA PRO A 32 8.57 20.89 10.48
C PRO A 32 9.94 20.35 10.07
N GLY A 33 10.53 20.92 9.02
CA GLY A 33 11.84 20.52 8.52
C GLY A 33 11.88 19.17 7.80
N TYR A 34 10.73 18.56 7.53
CA TYR A 34 10.65 17.30 6.82
C TYR A 34 11.11 17.46 5.36
N SER A 35 11.94 16.51 4.91
CA SER A 35 12.39 16.43 3.53
C SER A 35 12.01 15.08 2.94
N VAL A 36 11.19 15.11 1.89
CA VAL A 36 10.80 13.94 1.10
C VAL A 36 12.01 13.11 0.63
N SER A 37 13.13 13.76 0.35
CA SER A 37 14.35 13.09 -0.11
C SER A 37 15.17 12.49 1.04
N LYS A 38 15.30 13.22 2.16
CA LYS A 38 16.22 12.85 3.25
C LYS A 38 15.57 12.04 4.37
N ASN A 39 14.26 12.15 4.55
CA ASN A 39 13.53 11.50 5.63
C ASN A 39 12.74 10.30 5.13
N TYR A 40 12.77 9.23 5.92
CA TYR A 40 11.92 8.07 5.72
C TYR A 40 10.45 8.47 5.87
N ILE A 41 9.58 7.71 5.21
CA ILE A 41 8.13 7.79 5.40
C ILE A 41 7.77 7.51 6.88
N SER A 42 8.48 6.57 7.52
CA SER A 42 8.28 6.22 8.94
C SER A 42 8.56 7.37 9.90
N ASN A 43 9.38 8.36 9.53
CA ASN A 43 9.61 9.56 10.35
C ASN A 43 8.31 10.35 10.59
N LEU A 44 7.30 10.21 9.72
CA LEU A 44 5.99 10.82 9.92
C LEU A 44 5.17 10.14 11.03
N GLY A 45 5.57 8.94 11.45
CA GLY A 45 4.95 8.19 12.53
C GLY A 45 5.38 8.62 13.94
N VAL A 46 6.26 9.62 14.05
CA VAL A 46 6.70 10.23 15.30
C VAL A 46 6.48 11.75 15.29
N GLY A 47 6.44 12.37 16.46
CA GLY A 47 6.29 13.82 16.56
C GLY A 47 4.89 14.35 16.19
N PRO A 48 4.78 15.58 15.64
CA PRO A 48 3.52 16.33 15.57
C PRO A 48 2.51 15.76 14.56
N THR A 49 2.96 15.01 13.55
CA THR A 49 2.08 14.43 12.52
C THR A 49 1.85 12.93 12.68
N SER A 50 2.42 12.32 13.73
CA SER A 50 2.29 10.90 14.07
C SER A 50 0.85 10.41 14.09
N PHE A 51 -0.06 11.17 14.70
CA PHE A 51 -1.48 10.80 14.74
C PHE A 51 -2.08 10.68 13.34
N ILE A 52 -1.77 11.62 12.44
CA ILE A 52 -2.29 11.63 11.07
C ILE A 52 -1.75 10.43 10.29
N PHE A 53 -0.44 10.22 10.32
CA PHE A 53 0.22 9.15 9.58
C PHE A 53 -0.15 7.76 10.13
N ASN A 54 0.01 7.54 11.44
CA ASN A 54 -0.18 6.22 12.07
C ASN A 54 -1.63 5.75 11.98
N SER A 55 -2.60 6.63 12.27
CA SER A 55 -4.03 6.26 12.15
C SER A 55 -4.42 5.95 10.71
N SER A 56 -3.88 6.71 9.75
CA SER A 56 -4.18 6.54 8.34
C SER A 56 -3.59 5.26 7.74
N VAL A 57 -2.31 4.94 8.03
CA VAL A 57 -1.70 3.69 7.55
C VAL A 57 -2.31 2.46 8.23
N PHE A 58 -2.68 2.58 9.51
CA PHE A 58 -3.39 1.53 10.22
C PHE A 58 -4.75 1.26 9.57
N LEU A 59 -5.51 2.31 9.29
CA LEU A 59 -6.81 2.21 8.61
C LEU A 59 -6.67 1.61 7.21
N LEU A 60 -5.65 2.01 6.44
CA LEU A 60 -5.33 1.37 5.16
C LEU A 60 -5.17 -0.14 5.33
N GLY A 61 -4.41 -0.59 6.33
CA GLY A 61 -4.19 -2.00 6.60
C GLY A 61 -5.47 -2.76 6.95
N VAL A 62 -6.30 -2.21 7.85
CA VAL A 62 -7.61 -2.79 8.21
C VAL A 62 -8.51 -2.94 6.98
N LEU A 63 -8.59 -1.89 6.16
CA LEU A 63 -9.43 -1.90 4.95
C LEU A 63 -8.88 -2.83 3.86
N ALA A 64 -7.56 -3.01 3.77
CA ALA A 64 -6.93 -3.97 2.87
C ALA A 64 -7.25 -5.42 3.28
N VAL A 65 -7.18 -5.75 4.57
CA VAL A 65 -7.57 -7.08 5.08
C VAL A 65 -9.06 -7.34 4.83
N ALA A 66 -9.92 -6.37 5.12
CA ALA A 66 -11.35 -6.48 4.85
C ALA A 66 -11.63 -6.66 3.33
N SER A 67 -10.94 -5.89 2.47
CA SER A 67 -11.01 -6.06 1.02
C SER A 67 -10.60 -7.47 0.59
N ALA A 68 -9.49 -8.00 1.13
CA ALA A 68 -9.01 -9.34 0.81
C ALA A 68 -10.04 -10.43 1.10
N TYR A 69 -10.78 -10.31 2.21
CA TYR A 69 -11.90 -11.21 2.53
C TYR A 69 -13.00 -11.20 1.45
N PHE A 70 -13.41 -10.02 1.01
CA PHE A 70 -14.44 -9.88 -0.02
C PHE A 70 -13.95 -10.28 -1.42
N VAL A 71 -12.68 -10.04 -1.76
CA VAL A 71 -12.04 -10.54 -2.98
C VAL A 71 -12.02 -12.07 -2.97
N GLN A 72 -11.68 -12.69 -1.85
CA GLN A 72 -11.69 -14.16 -1.71
C GLN A 72 -13.08 -14.73 -1.97
N ARG A 73 -14.12 -14.09 -1.42
CA ARG A 73 -15.51 -14.51 -1.63
C ARG A 73 -15.98 -14.34 -3.07
N THR A 74 -15.53 -13.28 -3.73
CA THR A 74 -15.94 -12.95 -5.10
C THR A 74 -15.25 -13.84 -6.14
N PHE A 75 -13.93 -14.03 -6.01
CA PHE A 75 -13.11 -14.64 -7.07
C PHE A 75 -12.52 -16.00 -6.68
N GLY A 76 -12.60 -16.40 -5.40
CA GLY A 76 -12.02 -17.66 -4.91
C GLY A 76 -10.48 -17.71 -4.94
N PHE A 77 -9.80 -16.61 -5.30
CA PHE A 77 -8.37 -16.61 -5.60
C PHE A 77 -7.50 -16.51 -4.34
N LYS A 78 -7.29 -17.66 -3.67
CA LYS A 78 -6.60 -17.77 -2.37
C LYS A 78 -5.24 -17.09 -2.33
N LEU A 79 -4.41 -17.28 -3.35
CA LEU A 79 -3.06 -16.70 -3.39
C LEU A 79 -3.13 -15.17 -3.28
N PHE A 80 -3.94 -14.51 -4.11
CA PHE A 80 -4.09 -13.06 -4.08
C PHE A 80 -4.62 -12.58 -2.72
N SER A 81 -5.64 -13.24 -2.19
CA SER A 81 -6.26 -12.85 -0.92
C SER A 81 -5.29 -12.97 0.26
N VAL A 82 -4.45 -14.02 0.29
CA VAL A 82 -3.40 -14.17 1.32
C VAL A 82 -2.36 -13.06 1.19
N LEU A 83 -1.87 -12.79 -0.02
CA LEU A 83 -0.90 -11.72 -0.26
C LEU A 83 -1.44 -10.36 0.21
N LEU A 84 -2.66 -10.00 -0.19
CA LEU A 84 -3.28 -8.74 0.21
C LEU A 84 -3.55 -8.67 1.72
N THR A 85 -3.88 -9.79 2.35
CA THR A 85 -4.03 -9.87 3.82
C THR A 85 -2.69 -9.60 4.52
N LEU A 86 -1.60 -10.20 4.06
CA LEU A 86 -0.26 -9.96 4.60
C LEU A 86 0.18 -8.51 4.39
N THR A 87 -0.12 -7.92 3.22
CA THR A 87 0.08 -6.49 2.99
C THR A 87 -0.64 -5.64 4.03
N GLY A 88 -1.93 -5.93 4.27
CA GLY A 88 -2.73 -5.20 5.24
C GLY A 88 -2.23 -5.35 6.68
N ILE A 89 -1.83 -6.56 7.09
CA ILE A 89 -1.22 -6.82 8.41
C ILE A 89 0.09 -6.03 8.56
N GLY A 90 0.94 -6.02 7.53
CA GLY A 90 2.15 -5.20 7.52
C GLY A 90 1.84 -3.71 7.73
N ALA A 91 0.87 -3.17 6.99
CA ALA A 91 0.48 -1.76 7.09
C ALA A 91 -0.11 -1.42 8.47
N MET A 92 -0.89 -2.32 9.06
CA MET A 92 -1.34 -2.20 10.46
C MET A 92 -0.14 -2.16 11.41
N GLY A 93 0.86 -3.02 11.21
CA GLY A 93 2.09 -2.99 11.98
C GLY A 93 2.81 -1.64 11.90
N VAL A 94 2.93 -1.06 10.70
CA VAL A 94 3.54 0.28 10.51
C VAL A 94 2.78 1.36 11.28
N GLY A 95 1.45 1.28 11.37
CA GLY A 95 0.65 2.27 12.11
C GLY A 95 0.59 2.04 13.62
N LEU A 96 0.83 0.81 14.09
CA LEU A 96 0.83 0.49 15.52
C LEU A 96 2.16 0.80 16.19
N PHE A 97 3.26 0.55 15.49
CA PHE A 97 4.59 0.68 16.05
C PHE A 97 5.19 2.02 15.62
N PRO A 98 5.46 2.93 16.57
CA PRO A 98 6.17 4.16 16.28
C PRO A 98 7.61 3.86 15.82
N GLU A 99 8.27 4.83 15.19
CA GLU A 99 9.58 4.62 14.56
C GLU A 99 10.69 4.22 15.56
N ASP A 100 10.56 4.62 16.82
CA ASP A 100 11.43 4.20 17.93
C ASP A 100 11.34 2.71 18.28
N ALA A 101 10.35 1.98 17.73
CA ALA A 101 10.27 0.53 17.81
C ALA A 101 11.35 -0.21 16.97
N GLY A 102 12.19 0.52 16.23
CA GLY A 102 13.41 0.00 15.61
C GLY A 102 13.16 -1.10 14.59
N GLU A 103 13.59 -2.33 14.90
CA GLU A 103 13.48 -3.46 13.97
C GLU A 103 12.04 -3.85 13.65
N ILE A 104 11.08 -3.62 14.56
CA ILE A 104 9.69 -4.07 14.39
C ILE A 104 9.01 -3.28 13.26
N ILE A 105 9.17 -1.95 13.22
CA ILE A 105 8.60 -1.12 12.15
C ILE A 105 9.27 -1.43 10.80
N PHE A 106 10.55 -1.76 10.80
CA PHE A 106 11.26 -2.21 9.60
C PHE A 106 10.67 -3.52 9.05
N ILE A 107 10.46 -4.52 9.91
CA ILE A 107 9.85 -5.80 9.52
C ILE A 107 8.42 -5.57 8.99
N ALA A 108 7.61 -4.76 9.69
CA ALA A 108 6.25 -4.44 9.25
C ALA A 108 6.24 -3.74 7.88
N SER A 109 7.16 -2.80 7.66
CA SER A 109 7.33 -2.12 6.39
C SER A 109 7.74 -3.09 5.27
N LEU A 110 8.68 -3.99 5.55
CA LEU A 110 9.15 -4.99 4.59
C LEU A 110 8.04 -5.96 4.18
N ILE A 111 7.25 -6.45 5.14
CA ILE A 111 6.04 -7.24 4.90
C ILE A 111 5.10 -6.47 3.97
N THR A 112 4.81 -5.21 4.30
CA THR A 112 3.92 -4.36 3.48
C THR A 112 4.41 -4.24 2.04
N TYR A 113 5.69 -3.92 1.84
CA TYR A 113 6.27 -3.67 0.52
C TYR A 113 6.36 -4.94 -0.33
N VAL A 114 6.87 -6.04 0.24
CA VAL A 114 7.02 -7.30 -0.49
C VAL A 114 5.67 -7.85 -0.90
N PHE A 115 4.73 -7.99 0.05
CA PHE A 115 3.44 -8.58 -0.26
C PHE A 115 2.54 -7.62 -1.06
N GLY A 116 2.71 -6.30 -0.88
CA GLY A 116 2.02 -5.29 -1.69
C GLY A 116 2.43 -5.35 -3.16
N GLY A 117 3.75 -5.42 -3.43
CA GLY A 117 4.28 -5.63 -4.77
C GLY A 117 3.82 -6.95 -5.40
N LEU A 118 3.82 -8.06 -4.64
CA LEU A 118 3.31 -9.35 -5.12
C LEU A 118 1.81 -9.30 -5.41
N SER A 119 1.03 -8.65 -4.55
CA SER A 119 -0.41 -8.45 -4.77
C SER A 119 -0.65 -7.70 -6.08
N ALA A 120 0.13 -6.64 -6.32
CA ALA A 120 0.10 -5.89 -7.57
C ALA A 120 0.38 -6.78 -8.79
N ILE A 121 1.47 -7.55 -8.77
CA ILE A 121 1.80 -8.45 -9.88
C ILE A 121 0.71 -9.49 -10.07
N VAL A 122 0.35 -10.25 -9.04
CA VAL A 122 -0.57 -11.41 -9.11
C VAL A 122 -1.98 -11.00 -9.51
N SER A 123 -2.40 -9.76 -9.23
CA SER A 123 -3.72 -9.26 -9.62
C SER A 123 -3.94 -9.18 -11.14
N TYR A 124 -2.89 -9.37 -11.97
CA TYR A 124 -3.04 -9.47 -13.44
C TYR A 124 -4.08 -10.51 -13.88
N LYS A 125 -4.30 -11.58 -13.08
CA LYS A 125 -5.32 -12.61 -13.35
C LYS A 125 -6.75 -12.15 -13.09
N LEU A 126 -6.92 -11.09 -12.29
CA LEU A 126 -8.21 -10.51 -11.92
C LEU A 126 -8.54 -9.27 -12.76
N LEU A 127 -7.56 -8.73 -13.49
CA LEU A 127 -7.67 -7.51 -14.26
C LEU A 127 -7.80 -7.79 -15.76
N LYS A 128 -8.57 -6.95 -16.45
CA LYS A 128 -8.58 -6.93 -17.93
C LYS A 128 -7.46 -6.03 -18.46
N SER A 129 -6.96 -6.34 -19.64
CA SER A 129 -6.06 -5.43 -20.37
C SER A 129 -6.78 -4.10 -20.70
N PRO A 130 -6.06 -2.96 -20.71
CA PRO A 130 -4.61 -2.83 -20.48
C PRO A 130 -4.20 -2.73 -19.00
N LEU A 131 -5.15 -2.64 -18.07
CA LEU A 131 -4.87 -2.40 -16.65
C LEU A 131 -4.03 -3.52 -16.00
N SER A 132 -4.18 -4.76 -16.47
CA SER A 132 -3.36 -5.89 -16.05
C SER A 132 -1.85 -5.65 -16.28
N TYR A 133 -1.46 -5.00 -17.38
CA TYR A 133 -0.06 -4.69 -17.68
C TYR A 133 0.49 -3.64 -16.72
N PHE A 134 -0.26 -2.56 -16.49
CA PHE A 134 0.12 -1.53 -15.52
C PHE A 134 0.28 -2.11 -14.11
N SER A 135 -0.57 -3.06 -13.73
CA SER A 135 -0.48 -3.75 -12.46
C SER A 135 0.85 -4.49 -12.26
N VAL A 136 1.26 -5.26 -13.28
CA VAL A 136 2.54 -5.98 -13.26
C VAL A 136 3.71 -4.99 -13.25
N LEU A 137 3.65 -3.94 -14.07
CA LEU A 137 4.71 -2.92 -14.14
C LEU A 137 4.89 -2.18 -12.81
N LEU A 138 3.80 -1.76 -12.16
CA LEU A 138 3.86 -1.08 -10.86
C LEU A 138 4.43 -1.99 -9.76
N GLY A 139 4.01 -3.25 -9.73
CA GLY A 139 4.56 -4.23 -8.79
C GLY A 139 6.04 -4.52 -9.04
N ALA A 140 6.44 -4.68 -10.31
CA ALA A 140 7.84 -4.89 -10.68
C ALA A 140 8.71 -3.66 -10.34
N LEU A 141 8.21 -2.45 -10.61
CA LEU A 141 8.88 -1.19 -10.24
C LEU A 141 9.10 -1.10 -8.73
N SER A 142 8.09 -1.44 -7.92
CA SER A 142 8.21 -1.49 -6.46
C SER A 142 9.30 -2.47 -6.01
N PHE A 143 9.38 -3.65 -6.64
CA PHE A 143 10.42 -4.64 -6.33
C PHE A 143 11.83 -4.19 -6.68
N VAL A 144 12.02 -3.63 -7.88
CA VAL A 144 13.31 -3.08 -8.29
C VAL A 144 13.72 -1.97 -7.30
N ALA A 145 12.80 -1.07 -6.97
CA ALA A 145 13.05 -0.02 -5.98
C ALA A 145 13.38 -0.59 -4.59
N LEU A 146 12.73 -1.67 -4.17
CA LEU A 146 12.99 -2.30 -2.87
C LEU A 146 14.40 -2.90 -2.81
N VAL A 147 14.84 -3.57 -3.88
CA VAL A 147 16.22 -4.09 -3.99
C VAL A 147 17.23 -2.96 -3.94
N LEU A 148 16.99 -1.88 -4.69
CA LEU A 148 17.85 -0.70 -4.68
C LEU A 148 17.91 -0.04 -3.29
N PHE A 149 16.74 0.12 -2.64
CA PHE A 149 16.60 0.69 -1.31
C PHE A 149 17.40 -0.09 -0.26
N ILE A 150 17.24 -1.42 -0.21
CA ILE A 150 17.97 -2.28 0.72
C ILE A 150 19.48 -2.28 0.42
N SER A 151 19.85 -2.15 -0.86
CA SER A 151 21.26 -2.06 -1.29
C SER A 151 21.89 -0.68 -1.05
N GLY A 152 21.15 0.30 -0.53
CA GLY A 152 21.64 1.66 -0.30
C GLY A 152 21.84 2.49 -1.58
N ILE A 153 21.24 2.07 -2.69
CA ILE A 153 21.35 2.75 -3.99
C ILE A 153 20.12 3.63 -4.18
N TYR A 154 20.31 4.96 -4.12
CA TYR A 154 19.18 5.91 -4.13
C TYR A 154 19.04 6.73 -5.41
N LEU A 155 19.97 6.62 -6.37
CA LEU A 155 19.92 7.29 -7.68
C LEU A 155 19.68 8.82 -7.58
N GLY A 156 20.25 9.47 -6.56
CA GLY A 156 20.07 10.91 -6.32
C GLY A 156 18.73 11.31 -5.69
N LEU A 157 17.79 10.38 -5.47
CA LEU A 157 16.51 10.63 -4.81
C LEU A 157 16.63 10.78 -3.30
N GLY A 158 17.74 10.32 -2.72
CA GLY A 158 17.90 10.16 -1.28
C GLY A 158 17.09 8.97 -0.74
N VAL A 159 17.31 8.65 0.52
CA VAL A 159 16.73 7.46 1.14
C VAL A 159 15.19 7.53 1.21
N GLY A 160 14.64 8.70 1.55
CA GLY A 160 13.21 8.95 1.59
C GLY A 160 12.57 8.94 0.22
N GLY A 161 13.28 9.44 -0.79
CA GLY A 161 12.81 9.44 -2.17
C GLY A 161 12.72 8.01 -2.71
N MET A 162 13.76 7.20 -2.54
CA MET A 162 13.76 5.81 -2.97
C MET A 162 12.67 4.99 -2.24
N GLN A 163 12.47 5.21 -0.94
CA GLN A 163 11.37 4.56 -0.20
C GLN A 163 9.99 4.85 -0.79
N ARG A 164 9.76 6.07 -1.31
CA ARG A 164 8.51 6.40 -2.01
C ARG A 164 8.39 5.70 -3.35
N VAL A 165 9.49 5.48 -4.07
CA VAL A 165 9.48 4.64 -5.28
C VAL A 165 9.13 3.18 -4.94
N VAL A 166 9.42 2.70 -3.73
CA VAL A 166 8.92 1.41 -3.25
C VAL A 166 7.41 1.47 -2.99
N ALA A 167 6.94 2.46 -2.23
CA ALA A 167 5.56 2.50 -1.72
C ALA A 167 4.52 2.97 -2.75
N TYR A 168 4.80 4.04 -3.51
CA TYR A 168 3.82 4.70 -4.37
C TYR A 168 3.30 3.80 -5.48
N PRO A 169 4.11 2.98 -6.18
CA PRO A 169 3.58 2.06 -7.18
C PRO A 169 2.54 1.09 -6.61
N VAL A 170 2.75 0.60 -5.38
CA VAL A 170 1.79 -0.29 -4.70
C VAL A 170 0.51 0.47 -4.34
N LEU A 171 0.61 1.69 -3.81
CA LEU A 171 -0.56 2.50 -3.46
C LEU A 171 -1.37 2.89 -4.70
N LEU A 172 -0.70 3.31 -5.78
CA LEU A 172 -1.35 3.65 -7.05
C LEU A 172 -2.00 2.42 -7.68
N TRP A 173 -1.36 1.26 -7.60
CA TRP A 173 -1.97 -0.01 -7.98
C TRP A 173 -3.23 -0.27 -7.16
N ALA A 174 -3.19 -0.12 -5.84
CA ALA A 174 -4.33 -0.41 -4.97
C ALA A 174 -5.53 0.52 -5.26
N VAL A 175 -5.27 1.80 -5.57
CA VAL A 175 -6.29 2.73 -6.08
C VAL A 175 -6.86 2.23 -7.41
N GLY A 176 -6.01 1.89 -8.38
CA GLY A 176 -6.46 1.41 -9.70
C GLY A 176 -7.24 0.10 -9.65
N PHE A 177 -6.77 -0.87 -8.88
CA PHE A 177 -7.42 -2.16 -8.66
C PHE A 177 -8.75 -1.99 -7.92
N GLY A 178 -8.78 -1.17 -6.86
CA GLY A 178 -10.02 -0.83 -6.15
C GLY A 178 -11.06 -0.19 -7.07
N GLY A 179 -10.65 0.81 -7.85
CA GLY A 179 -11.49 1.47 -8.85
C GLY A 179 -12.04 0.50 -9.91
N PHE A 180 -11.20 -0.42 -10.40
CA PHE A 180 -11.62 -1.46 -11.34
C PHE A 180 -12.71 -2.36 -10.74
N LEU A 181 -12.55 -2.83 -9.50
CA LEU A 181 -13.55 -3.68 -8.83
C LEU A 181 -14.89 -2.97 -8.62
N ILE A 182 -14.87 -1.66 -8.36
CA ILE A 182 -16.09 -0.82 -8.22
C ILE A 182 -16.79 -0.67 -9.58
N GLY A 183 -16.04 -0.30 -10.61
CA GLY A 183 -16.57 0.06 -11.93
C GLY A 183 -16.95 -1.12 -12.81
N TYR A 184 -16.53 -2.33 -12.47
CA TYR A 184 -16.84 -3.51 -13.27
C TYR A 184 -18.33 -3.85 -13.14
N SER A 185 -19.11 -3.61 -14.19
CA SER A 185 -20.46 -4.15 -14.32
C SER A 185 -20.39 -5.51 -15.03
N SER A 186 -21.00 -6.54 -14.43
CA SER A 186 -21.27 -7.77 -15.20
C SER A 186 -22.39 -7.41 -16.18
N LYS A 187 -22.03 -7.20 -17.45
CA LYS A 187 -23.01 -7.38 -18.52
C LYS A 187 -23.34 -8.86 -18.63
#